data_AF-A0A812WAL8-F1
#
_entry.id   AF-A0A812WAL8-F1
#
_cell.length_a   1.000
_cell.length_b   1.000
_cell.length_c   1.000
_cell.angle_alpha   90.00
_cell.angle_beta   90.00
_cell.angle_gamma   90.00
#
_symmetry.space_group_name_H-M   'P 1'
#
loop_
_entity.id
_entity.type
_entity.pdbx_description
1 polymer ?
#
loop_
_entity_poly.entity_id
_entity_poly.type
_entity_poly.pdbx_seq_one_letter_code
_entity_poly.pdbx_strand_id
1 'polypeptide(L)'
;MDDNHFSISHKNSNTAAEIFRGNDGTVHHCPHCGWGAWEKPLGYPSGIVFGDRFIQFGNWRLAAFDDKHLLSISHRHGKTAKYFTLFGHDFGGKNGPTADFNAWHRSVGPPSGITFGDRFLQIGFFRIGDADGTNLAITFWPWGNSVFRYGSWGYAGTSGKNSFGPAVNARYPHWHCGSIQGVMGTCTGIVTGPDFLQIGDWRLAAENFNTFTVAHIGGQAGVSFAAPSLLQTNMSAADCANGNSKYVPVDMPGQGGVRGVARWEDCQHRCAGVTGCRHFSFWPDGGCHFQDGSAYLTPDPGVVSGPPICKAASGSVWDREPKATDQRVLFGDRFVQIGAFRLGAVDGAHFSISHRNGATMVIYRSAYATDPHPVHPGVRWDWGLWGKGHSSKNPALSPMGITFGDRFVQIGNFRLGQVDKDHFSVAHAGTGKTLQVFRSNGHHFGGPRDDYTTLGRSLEQCKEMEP
;
A
#
# COMPACT_ATOMS: atom_id res chain seq x y z
N MET A 1 9.57 10.10 21.14
CA MET A 1 9.41 11.43 21.77
C MET A 1 8.16 11.37 22.64
N ASP A 2 7.97 12.33 23.54
CA ASP A 2 6.71 12.44 24.28
C ASP A 2 5.69 13.28 23.50
N ASP A 3 4.50 13.40 24.07
CA ASP A 3 3.38 14.14 23.49
C ASP A 3 3.60 15.66 23.41
N ASN A 4 4.61 16.19 24.10
CA ASN A 4 4.89 17.62 24.20
C ASN A 4 6.13 18.06 23.39
N HIS A 5 6.89 17.14 22.80
CA HIS A 5 8.11 17.45 22.06
C HIS A 5 8.08 16.85 20.66
N PHE A 6 8.25 17.69 19.64
CA PHE A 6 8.54 17.27 18.27
C PHE A 6 9.98 17.65 17.94
N SER A 7 10.69 16.84 17.17
CA SER A 7 12.08 17.12 16.80
C SER A 7 12.40 16.70 15.38
N ILE A 8 13.39 17.38 14.79
CA ILE A 8 13.96 17.05 13.49
C ILE A 8 15.43 16.75 13.70
N SER A 9 15.91 15.58 13.27
CA SER A 9 17.28 15.11 13.53
C SER A 9 17.88 14.39 12.32
N HIS A 10 19.20 14.43 12.18
CA HIS A 10 19.93 13.75 11.11
C HIS A 10 20.65 12.48 11.63
N LYS A 11 20.79 11.44 10.81
CA LYS A 11 21.35 10.13 11.25
C LYS A 11 22.80 10.21 11.74
N ASN A 12 23.57 11.12 11.16
CA ASN A 12 24.98 11.33 11.52
C ASN A 12 25.13 12.18 12.79
N SER A 13 24.03 12.63 13.40
CA SER A 13 24.04 13.40 14.63
C SER A 13 23.17 12.69 15.68
N ASN A 14 23.71 12.38 16.85
CA ASN A 14 22.91 11.84 17.97
C ASN A 14 22.00 12.91 18.62
N THR A 15 21.81 14.04 17.94
CA THR A 15 21.19 15.26 18.45
C THR A 15 20.15 15.79 17.46
N ALA A 16 19.16 16.52 17.97
CA ALA A 16 18.17 17.17 17.14
C ALA A 16 18.74 18.47 16.55
N ALA A 17 18.41 18.77 15.30
CA ALA A 17 18.68 20.09 14.71
C ALA A 17 17.74 21.15 15.30
N GLU A 18 16.45 20.82 15.48
CA GLU A 18 15.46 21.63 16.18
C GLU A 18 14.54 20.78 17.04
N ILE A 19 14.09 21.36 18.15
CA ILE A 19 13.06 20.81 19.05
C ILE A 19 11.94 21.84 19.20
N PHE A 20 10.70 21.38 19.09
CA PHE A 20 9.47 22.16 19.21
C PHE A 20 8.74 21.71 20.47
N ARG A 21 8.30 22.66 21.31
CA ARG A 21 7.55 22.39 22.55
C ARG A 21 6.07 22.68 22.39
N GLY A 22 5.21 21.74 22.78
CA GLY A 22 3.77 21.80 22.54
C GLY A 22 2.99 22.65 23.54
N ASN A 23 3.53 22.85 24.74
CA ASN A 23 2.91 23.60 25.83
C ASN A 23 3.01 25.11 25.64
N ASP A 24 4.19 25.61 25.24
CA ASP A 24 4.43 27.03 25.02
C ASP A 24 4.58 27.38 23.52
N GLY A 25 4.88 26.39 22.66
CA GLY A 25 5.09 26.57 21.22
C GLY A 25 6.54 26.93 20.86
N THR A 26 7.46 26.98 21.82
CA THR A 26 8.83 27.47 21.59
C THR A 26 9.66 26.53 20.72
N VAL A 27 10.60 27.11 19.97
CA VAL A 27 11.56 26.40 19.13
C VAL A 27 12.96 26.53 19.73
N HIS A 28 13.59 25.39 20.02
CA HIS A 28 14.95 25.32 20.52
C HIS A 28 15.90 24.84 19.42
N HIS A 29 16.82 25.72 19.02
CA HIS A 29 17.95 25.37 18.15
C HIS A 29 19.08 24.82 19.02
N CYS A 30 19.47 23.58 18.82
CA CYS A 30 20.44 22.98 19.71
C CYS A 30 21.09 21.70 19.14
N PRO A 31 22.26 21.83 18.48
CA PRO A 31 23.00 20.72 17.92
C PRO A 31 23.51 19.66 18.94
N HIS A 32 23.21 19.78 20.25
CA HIS A 32 23.85 18.99 21.31
C HIS A 32 22.94 18.48 22.46
N CYS A 33 21.61 18.66 22.45
CA CYS A 33 20.78 18.43 23.66
C CYS A 33 19.96 17.13 23.73
N GLY A 34 20.29 16.09 22.97
CA GLY A 34 19.76 14.73 23.27
C GLY A 34 18.23 14.58 23.16
N TRP A 35 17.67 14.84 21.98
CA TRP A 35 16.26 14.55 21.61
C TRP A 35 16.15 14.03 20.17
N GLY A 36 17.21 13.40 19.67
CA GLY A 36 17.21 12.79 18.34
C GLY A 36 16.32 11.56 18.28
N ALA A 37 15.62 11.38 17.17
CA ALA A 37 14.79 10.19 16.94
C ALA A 37 15.61 8.96 16.51
N TRP A 38 16.88 9.15 16.11
CA TRP A 38 17.70 8.11 15.47
C TRP A 38 18.12 6.95 16.38
N GLU A 39 18.23 7.18 17.68
CA GLU A 39 18.54 6.12 18.66
C GLU A 39 17.27 5.40 19.16
N LYS A 40 16.08 5.81 18.68
CA LYS A 40 14.82 5.15 19.07
C LYS A 40 14.65 3.86 18.25
N PRO A 41 14.21 2.76 18.88
CA PRO A 41 13.94 1.53 18.17
C PRO A 41 12.87 1.75 17.11
N LEU A 42 13.08 1.18 15.93
CA LEU A 42 12.05 1.10 14.91
C LEU A 42 10.90 0.22 15.44
N GLY A 43 9.67 0.68 15.26
CA GLY A 43 8.46 0.00 15.72
C GLY A 43 7.29 0.27 14.80
N TYR A 44 6.14 -0.33 15.11
CA TYR A 44 4.90 -0.09 14.37
C TYR A 44 4.55 1.42 14.41
N PRO A 45 4.23 2.06 13.27
CA PRO A 45 3.90 3.49 13.22
C PRO A 45 2.48 3.74 13.77
N SER A 46 2.30 3.63 15.09
CA SER A 46 1.07 3.99 15.79
C SER A 46 1.00 5.49 16.06
N GLY A 47 -0.19 6.09 16.00
CA GLY A 47 -0.41 7.51 16.31
C GLY A 47 -0.08 8.47 15.16
N ILE A 48 0.00 7.97 13.93
CA ILE A 48 0.09 8.79 12.72
C ILE A 48 -1.28 8.79 12.03
N VAL A 49 -1.89 9.95 11.87
CA VAL A 49 -3.15 10.10 11.12
C VAL A 49 -3.03 11.21 10.09
N PHE A 50 -3.96 11.23 9.13
CA PHE A 50 -3.93 12.17 8.01
C PHE A 50 -5.19 13.03 7.99
N GLY A 51 -5.20 14.01 7.09
CA GLY A 51 -6.39 14.72 6.67
C GLY A 51 -6.05 15.63 5.50
N ASP A 52 -6.91 16.61 5.22
CA ASP A 52 -6.67 17.55 4.12
C ASP A 52 -5.36 18.32 4.33
N ARG A 53 -4.34 17.94 3.55
CA ARG A 53 -3.01 18.54 3.52
C ARG A 53 -2.37 18.63 4.89
N PHE A 54 -2.53 17.62 5.74
CA PHE A 54 -1.74 17.47 6.94
C PHE A 54 -1.40 16.02 7.27
N ILE A 55 -0.32 15.86 8.02
CA ILE A 55 0.04 14.63 8.74
C ILE A 55 0.10 14.95 10.22
N GLN A 56 -0.52 14.12 11.03
CA GLN A 56 -0.50 14.20 12.48
C GLN A 56 0.44 13.13 13.04
N PHE A 57 1.24 13.49 14.05
CA PHE A 57 2.10 12.59 14.82
C PHE A 57 1.80 12.80 16.30
N GLY A 58 1.03 11.90 16.90
CA GLY A 58 0.49 12.07 18.25
C GLY A 58 -0.29 13.39 18.36
N ASN A 59 0.22 14.33 19.16
CA ASN A 59 -0.38 15.63 19.42
C ASN A 59 0.16 16.77 18.53
N TRP A 60 0.94 16.45 17.50
CA TRP A 60 1.52 17.38 16.55
C TRP A 60 0.93 17.24 15.16
N ARG A 61 0.78 18.33 14.41
CA ARG A 61 0.37 18.36 13.00
C ARG A 61 1.35 19.16 12.16
N LEU A 62 1.80 18.54 11.08
CA LEU A 62 2.53 19.16 9.97
C LEU A 62 1.55 19.35 8.81
N ALA A 63 1.31 20.59 8.38
CA ALA A 63 0.23 20.88 7.43
C ALA A 63 0.61 21.94 6.40
N ALA A 64 0.24 21.76 5.13
CA ALA A 64 0.16 22.87 4.19
C ALA A 64 -1.13 23.62 4.46
N PHE A 65 -1.00 24.76 5.14
CA PHE A 65 -2.12 25.55 5.64
C PHE A 65 -2.92 26.22 4.51
N ASP A 66 -2.24 26.55 3.41
CA ASP A 66 -2.87 26.93 2.15
C ASP A 66 -2.11 26.32 0.96
N ASP A 67 -2.76 26.27 -0.22
CA ASP A 67 -2.18 25.69 -1.44
C ASP A 67 -1.11 26.57 -2.09
N LYS A 68 -0.77 27.68 -1.47
CA LYS A 68 0.02 28.71 -2.14
C LYS A 68 1.15 29.25 -1.32
N HIS A 69 1.19 29.19 0.01
CA HIS A 69 2.15 29.99 0.75
C HIS A 69 2.67 29.46 2.08
N LEU A 70 2.01 28.52 2.77
CA LEU A 70 2.36 28.24 4.17
C LEU A 70 2.36 26.74 4.56
N LEU A 71 3.47 26.28 5.14
CA LEU A 71 3.60 24.98 5.82
C LEU A 71 3.73 25.21 7.33
N SER A 72 2.86 24.66 8.16
CA SER A 72 2.87 24.84 9.62
C SER A 72 3.18 23.56 10.40
N ILE A 73 3.82 23.73 11.56
CA ILE A 73 4.03 22.73 12.61
C ILE A 73 3.25 23.20 13.84
N SER A 74 2.17 22.51 14.17
CA SER A 74 1.20 22.93 15.18
C SER A 74 0.86 21.84 16.19
N HIS A 75 0.50 22.24 17.41
CA HIS A 75 0.21 21.36 18.53
C HIS A 75 -1.25 21.46 18.96
N ARG A 76 -1.79 20.39 19.56
CA ARG A 76 -3.20 20.31 19.99
C ARG A 76 -3.61 21.36 21.01
N HIS A 77 -2.66 21.92 21.75
CA HIS A 77 -2.89 23.01 22.71
C HIS A 77 -3.13 24.37 22.03
N GLY A 78 -3.30 24.41 20.70
CA GLY A 78 -3.69 25.62 19.98
C GLY A 78 -2.52 26.51 19.55
N LYS A 79 -1.28 26.04 19.68
CA LYS A 79 -0.08 26.78 19.24
C LYS A 79 0.51 26.24 17.94
N THR A 80 0.93 27.14 17.07
CA THR A 80 1.80 26.85 15.92
C THR A 80 3.21 27.21 16.32
N ALA A 81 4.05 26.19 16.46
CA ALA A 81 5.42 26.34 16.93
C ALA A 81 6.32 26.94 15.84
N LYS A 82 6.08 26.58 14.58
CA LYS A 82 6.80 27.14 13.44
C LYS A 82 5.97 27.05 12.18
N TYR A 83 6.17 27.99 11.27
CA TYR A 83 5.68 27.87 9.91
C TYR A 83 6.70 28.40 8.90
N PHE A 84 6.59 27.91 7.68
CA PHE A 84 7.47 28.22 6.56
C PHE A 84 6.64 28.88 5.48
N THR A 85 7.05 30.08 5.05
CA THR A 85 6.41 30.76 3.92
C THR A 85 7.23 30.59 2.64
N LEU A 86 6.60 30.63 1.47
CA LEU A 86 7.35 30.48 0.21
C LEU A 86 8.34 31.62 -0.10
N PHE A 87 8.30 32.74 0.64
CA PHE A 87 9.32 33.80 0.57
C PHE A 87 10.49 33.54 1.52
N GLY A 88 10.52 32.39 2.20
CA GLY A 88 11.66 31.99 3.00
C GLY A 88 11.75 32.66 4.37
N HIS A 89 10.61 33.11 4.91
CA HIS A 89 10.49 33.52 6.30
C HIS A 89 10.10 32.32 7.17
N ASP A 90 10.91 32.05 8.19
CA ASP A 90 10.59 31.20 9.31
C ASP A 90 10.26 32.08 10.53
N PHE A 91 9.00 32.09 10.94
CA PHE A 91 8.63 32.67 12.23
C PHE A 91 8.79 31.60 13.30
N GLY A 92 10.04 31.30 13.64
CA GLY A 92 10.41 30.44 14.78
C GLY A 92 11.41 31.10 15.75
N GLY A 93 11.85 32.34 15.47
CA GLY A 93 12.84 33.06 16.27
C GLY A 93 12.35 34.39 16.87
N LYS A 94 12.01 35.38 16.05
CA LYS A 94 11.83 36.78 16.51
C LYS A 94 10.45 37.16 17.07
N ASN A 95 9.38 36.41 16.78
CA ASN A 95 7.99 36.76 17.16
C ASN A 95 7.27 35.72 18.03
N GLY A 96 7.99 34.68 18.50
CA GLY A 96 7.42 33.63 19.34
C GLY A 96 6.35 32.76 18.65
N PRO A 97 5.86 31.74 19.36
CA PRO A 97 4.76 30.90 18.89
C PRO A 97 3.45 31.66 18.76
N THR A 98 2.74 31.44 17.66
CA THR A 98 1.43 32.06 17.39
C THR A 98 0.29 31.05 17.59
N ALA A 99 -0.94 31.55 17.78
CA ALA A 99 -2.16 30.73 17.67
C ALA A 99 -2.62 30.59 16.20
N ASP A 100 -2.15 31.47 15.32
CA ASP A 100 -2.48 31.45 13.90
C ASP A 100 -1.90 30.22 13.20
N PHE A 101 -2.47 29.88 12.04
CA PHE A 101 -1.99 28.78 11.18
C PHE A 101 -1.99 27.39 11.83
N ASN A 102 -2.73 27.23 12.93
CA ASN A 102 -2.86 25.98 13.64
C ASN A 102 -3.78 25.03 12.86
N ALA A 103 -3.29 23.83 12.52
CA ALA A 103 -4.01 22.89 11.66
C ALA A 103 -5.03 22.02 12.41
N TRP A 104 -5.22 22.20 13.72
CA TRP A 104 -6.14 21.37 14.53
C TRP A 104 -7.62 21.62 14.25
N HIS A 105 -7.97 22.73 13.59
CA HIS A 105 -9.32 22.97 13.09
C HIS A 105 -9.71 22.04 11.93
N ARG A 106 -8.75 21.37 11.28
CA ARG A 106 -9.01 20.43 10.18
C ARG A 106 -9.44 19.07 10.72
N SER A 107 -10.46 18.48 10.12
CA SER A 107 -10.87 17.12 10.49
C SER A 107 -9.82 16.08 10.06
N VAL A 108 -9.64 15.06 10.89
CA VAL A 108 -8.94 13.84 10.48
C VAL A 108 -9.71 13.21 9.33
N GLY A 109 -8.98 12.65 8.37
CA GLY A 109 -9.56 12.08 7.18
C GLY A 109 -8.50 11.58 6.20
N PRO A 110 -8.89 11.42 4.93
CA PRO A 110 -8.01 10.93 3.88
C PRO A 110 -6.74 11.79 3.71
N PRO A 111 -5.61 11.21 3.27
CA PRO A 111 -4.36 11.93 3.02
C PRO A 111 -4.42 12.81 1.74
N SER A 112 -5.47 13.62 1.62
CA SER A 112 -5.67 14.52 0.49
C SER A 112 -4.53 15.53 0.40
N GLY A 113 -3.94 15.65 -0.79
CA GLY A 113 -2.79 16.52 -1.01
C GLY A 113 -1.50 16.05 -0.33
N ILE A 114 -1.38 14.78 0.05
CA ILE A 114 -0.15 14.18 0.56
C ILE A 114 0.42 13.23 -0.50
N THR A 115 1.71 13.38 -0.80
CA THR A 115 2.42 12.52 -1.76
C THR A 115 3.78 12.15 -1.20
N PHE A 116 4.20 10.91 -1.40
CA PHE A 116 5.55 10.47 -1.09
C PHE A 116 6.35 10.32 -2.38
N GLY A 117 7.66 10.55 -2.32
CA GLY A 117 8.54 10.29 -3.44
C GLY A 117 9.92 9.88 -3.04
N ASP A 118 10.81 9.74 -4.03
CA ASP A 118 12.21 9.38 -3.78
C ASP A 118 12.81 10.32 -2.74
N ARG A 119 12.97 9.86 -1.49
CA ARG A 119 13.53 10.64 -0.38
C ARG A 119 12.85 12.00 -0.13
N PHE A 120 11.55 12.13 -0.42
CA PHE A 120 10.78 13.31 -0.01
C PHE A 120 9.34 12.97 0.39
N LEU A 121 8.80 13.82 1.26
CA LEU A 121 7.38 13.94 1.60
C LEU A 121 6.86 15.24 0.98
N GLN A 122 5.70 15.20 0.35
CA GLN A 122 5.00 16.37 -0.18
C GLN A 122 3.64 16.54 0.51
N ILE A 123 3.34 17.77 0.92
CA ILE A 123 2.07 18.19 1.53
C ILE A 123 1.62 19.45 0.78
N GLY A 124 0.51 19.38 0.06
CA GLY A 124 0.13 20.38 -0.93
C GLY A 124 1.27 20.57 -1.95
N PHE A 125 1.79 21.79 -2.01
CA PHE A 125 2.93 22.16 -2.86
C PHE A 125 4.27 22.18 -2.12
N PHE A 126 4.29 21.94 -0.81
CA PHE A 126 5.53 21.89 -0.04
C PHE A 126 6.15 20.51 -0.11
N ARG A 127 7.45 20.42 -0.35
CA ARG A 127 8.22 19.19 -0.19
C ARG A 127 9.18 19.32 0.98
N ILE A 128 9.38 18.22 1.69
CA ILE A 128 10.40 18.04 2.72
C ILE A 128 11.19 16.83 2.27
N GLY A 129 12.43 17.02 1.84
CA GLY A 129 13.19 15.95 1.21
C GLY A 129 14.68 16.05 1.39
N ASP A 130 15.33 14.90 1.33
CA ASP A 130 16.79 14.81 1.35
C ASP A 130 17.34 15.30 0.00
N ALA A 131 18.18 16.31 0.03
CA ALA A 131 18.78 16.88 -1.17
C ALA A 131 19.99 16.07 -1.63
N ASP A 132 20.88 15.69 -0.70
CA ASP A 132 22.22 15.19 -1.02
C ASP A 132 22.80 14.17 0.00
N GLY A 133 22.00 13.71 0.96
CA GLY A 133 22.42 12.82 2.05
C GLY A 133 22.97 13.55 3.28
N THR A 134 23.11 14.87 3.22
CA THR A 134 23.58 15.73 4.32
C THR A 134 22.65 16.92 4.60
N ASN A 135 21.74 17.24 3.68
CA ASN A 135 20.81 18.36 3.78
C ASN A 135 19.37 17.91 3.54
N LEU A 136 18.53 18.01 4.58
CA LEU A 136 17.08 17.92 4.45
C LEU A 136 16.54 19.32 4.13
N ALA A 137 15.93 19.49 2.97
CA ALA A 137 15.41 20.77 2.52
C ALA A 137 13.87 20.80 2.53
N ILE A 138 13.32 21.91 2.99
CA ILE A 138 11.91 22.26 2.79
C ILE A 138 11.85 23.13 1.54
N THR A 139 11.06 22.73 0.54
CA THR A 139 10.95 23.40 -0.76
C THR A 139 9.49 23.63 -1.13
N PHE A 140 9.26 24.41 -2.17
CA PHE A 140 7.95 24.61 -2.79
C PHE A 140 8.02 24.14 -4.25
N TRP A 141 7.01 23.40 -4.70
CA TRP A 141 6.86 22.84 -6.05
C TRP A 141 5.79 23.62 -6.82
N PRO A 142 5.81 23.71 -8.17
CA PRO A 142 6.87 23.28 -9.09
C PRO A 142 8.06 24.24 -9.15
N TRP A 143 7.91 25.45 -8.62
CA TRP A 143 8.94 26.48 -8.63
C TRP A 143 9.44 26.72 -7.22
N GLY A 144 10.76 26.65 -7.01
CA GLY A 144 11.29 27.02 -5.72
C GLY A 144 12.72 26.59 -5.48
N ASN A 145 13.51 27.56 -5.05
CA ASN A 145 14.62 27.35 -4.13
C ASN A 145 14.10 26.74 -2.82
N SER A 146 14.97 26.14 -2.00
CA SER A 146 14.51 25.69 -0.68
C SER A 146 14.10 26.91 0.15
N VAL A 147 13.03 26.74 0.90
CA VAL A 147 12.49 27.68 1.88
C VAL A 147 13.32 27.63 3.16
N PHE A 148 13.77 26.43 3.56
CA PHE A 148 14.53 26.17 4.77
C PHE A 148 15.38 24.91 4.60
N ARG A 149 16.47 24.76 5.37
CA ARG A 149 17.25 23.51 5.40
C ARG A 149 17.66 23.09 6.81
N TYR A 150 17.76 21.78 6.99
CA TYR A 150 18.41 21.13 8.12
C TYR A 150 19.66 20.41 7.63
N GLY A 151 20.83 20.77 8.17
CA GLY A 151 22.10 20.16 7.84
C GLY A 151 22.47 19.04 8.81
N SER A 152 23.27 18.09 8.34
CA SER A 152 23.75 16.92 9.09
C SER A 152 24.53 17.26 10.37
N TRP A 153 25.03 18.49 10.48
CA TRP A 153 25.76 19.02 11.64
C TRP A 153 24.86 19.73 12.66
N GLY A 154 23.53 19.53 12.59
CA GLY A 154 22.56 20.20 13.46
C GLY A 154 22.23 21.63 13.06
N TYR A 155 22.66 22.08 11.86
CA TYR A 155 22.30 23.38 11.33
C TYR A 155 20.81 23.42 10.98
N ALA A 156 20.10 24.49 11.35
CA ALA A 156 18.73 24.77 10.94
C ALA A 156 18.64 26.25 10.55
N GLY A 157 18.29 26.55 9.32
CA GLY A 157 18.18 27.94 8.89
C GLY A 157 17.97 28.15 7.40
N THR A 158 18.08 29.42 6.99
CA THR A 158 17.83 29.87 5.62
C THR A 158 19.10 30.11 4.80
N SER A 159 20.30 30.11 5.41
CA SER A 159 21.57 30.25 4.66
C SER A 159 21.82 29.06 3.72
N GLY A 160 22.19 29.36 2.47
CA GLY A 160 22.45 28.36 1.42
C GLY A 160 21.21 27.58 0.94
N LYS A 161 20.00 27.99 1.34
CA LYS A 161 18.75 27.27 1.04
C LYS A 161 18.48 27.13 -0.47
N ASN A 162 18.90 28.11 -1.27
CA ASN A 162 18.66 28.12 -2.71
C ASN A 162 19.36 26.96 -3.45
N SER A 163 20.42 26.40 -2.89
CA SER A 163 21.21 25.34 -3.54
C SER A 163 20.55 23.96 -3.54
N PHE A 164 19.60 23.71 -2.64
CA PHE A 164 19.03 22.36 -2.42
C PHE A 164 17.62 22.19 -2.98
N GLY A 165 16.98 23.30 -3.37
CA GLY A 165 15.59 23.33 -3.85
C GLY A 165 15.41 22.50 -5.12
N PRO A 166 16.21 22.77 -6.16
CA PRO A 166 16.16 22.00 -7.41
C PRO A 166 16.39 20.51 -7.20
N ALA A 167 17.31 20.12 -6.32
CA ALA A 167 17.62 18.71 -6.05
C ALA A 167 16.42 17.94 -5.48
N VAL A 168 15.66 18.54 -4.57
CA VAL A 168 14.44 17.92 -4.01
C VAL A 168 13.25 18.00 -4.98
N ASN A 169 13.11 19.11 -5.70
CA ASN A 169 12.00 19.31 -6.64
C ASN A 169 12.13 18.48 -7.94
N ALA A 170 13.36 18.11 -8.33
CA ALA A 170 13.61 17.22 -9.46
C ALA A 170 13.31 15.74 -9.14
N ARG A 171 13.09 15.38 -7.87
CA ARG A 171 12.77 14.02 -7.45
C ARG A 171 11.36 13.65 -7.86
N TYR A 172 11.20 12.39 -8.28
CA TYR A 172 9.93 11.87 -8.74
C TYR A 172 9.08 11.37 -7.57
N PRO A 173 7.76 11.65 -7.57
CA PRO A 173 6.82 10.95 -6.73
C PRO A 173 6.94 9.43 -6.93
N HIS A 174 6.98 8.69 -5.83
CA HIS A 174 7.06 7.24 -5.79
C HIS A 174 5.79 6.76 -5.11
N TRP A 175 5.09 5.85 -5.79
CA TRP A 175 3.92 5.19 -5.22
C TRP A 175 4.42 4.01 -4.38
N HIS A 176 4.37 4.11 -3.06
CA HIS A 176 4.73 2.99 -2.19
C HIS A 176 3.61 1.94 -2.20
N CYS A 177 3.92 0.74 -2.72
CA CYS A 177 3.11 -0.47 -2.57
C CYS A 177 3.49 -1.16 -1.25
N GLY A 178 2.79 -0.84 -0.16
CA GLY A 178 2.77 -1.61 1.09
C GLY A 178 1.39 -2.24 1.32
N SER A 179 1.17 -2.80 2.51
CA SER A 179 -0.13 -3.33 2.92
C SER A 179 -1.26 -2.33 2.72
N ILE A 180 -2.50 -2.77 2.45
CA ILE A 180 -3.64 -1.85 2.34
C ILE A 180 -3.74 -0.93 3.58
N GLN A 181 -3.36 -1.46 4.74
CA GLN A 181 -3.26 -0.74 6.03
C GLN A 181 -2.06 0.23 6.09
N GLY A 182 -0.94 -0.07 5.43
CA GLY A 182 0.25 0.79 5.34
C GLY A 182 0.23 1.81 4.20
N VAL A 183 -0.70 1.70 3.26
CA VAL A 183 -0.83 2.62 2.10
C VAL A 183 -2.09 3.48 2.18
N MET A 184 -3.20 2.99 2.74
CA MET A 184 -4.52 3.61 2.59
C MET A 184 -5.25 3.91 3.91
N GLY A 185 -4.75 3.49 5.08
CA GLY A 185 -5.51 3.50 6.34
C GLY A 185 -6.46 2.29 6.46
N THR A 186 -7.15 2.13 7.60
CA THR A 186 -8.15 1.05 7.73
C THR A 186 -9.37 1.41 6.86
N CYS A 187 -9.74 0.58 5.89
CA CYS A 187 -11.04 0.73 5.23
C CYS A 187 -12.05 -0.09 6.04
N THR A 188 -13.20 0.48 6.39
CA THR A 188 -14.23 -0.20 7.19
C THR A 188 -14.56 -1.56 6.57
N GLY A 189 -14.28 -2.61 7.35
CA GLY A 189 -14.50 -4.00 6.95
C GLY A 189 -13.56 -4.52 5.86
N ILE A 190 -12.38 -3.94 5.60
CA ILE A 190 -11.39 -4.54 4.69
C ILE A 190 -10.14 -4.95 5.46
N VAL A 191 -9.73 -6.21 5.33
CA VAL A 191 -8.51 -6.74 5.98
C VAL A 191 -7.78 -7.64 4.99
N THR A 192 -6.44 -7.60 4.95
CA THR A 192 -5.63 -8.53 4.16
C THR A 192 -4.87 -9.49 5.06
N GLY A 193 -4.70 -10.72 4.60
CA GLY A 193 -3.81 -11.71 5.21
C GLY A 193 -2.89 -12.34 4.16
N PRO A 194 -2.17 -13.41 4.52
CA PRO A 194 -1.15 -14.00 3.66
C PRO A 194 -1.64 -14.37 2.27
N ASP A 195 -2.85 -14.92 2.15
CA ASP A 195 -3.41 -15.34 0.86
C ASP A 195 -4.91 -15.06 0.80
N PHE A 196 -5.36 -13.96 1.44
CA PHE A 196 -6.76 -13.53 1.39
C PHE A 196 -6.94 -12.01 1.47
N LEU A 197 -8.01 -11.54 0.85
CA LEU A 197 -8.64 -10.24 1.05
C LEU A 197 -10.01 -10.47 1.69
N GLN A 198 -10.17 -9.95 2.90
CA GLN A 198 -11.44 -9.97 3.64
C GLN A 198 -12.21 -8.68 3.39
N ILE A 199 -13.52 -8.84 3.17
CA ILE A 199 -14.50 -7.79 2.94
C ILE A 199 -15.72 -8.09 3.84
N GLY A 200 -15.72 -7.46 5.01
CA GLY A 200 -16.57 -7.72 6.15
C GLY A 200 -16.57 -9.20 6.52
N ASP A 201 -17.69 -9.88 6.33
CA ASP A 201 -17.89 -11.29 6.68
C ASP A 201 -17.45 -12.26 5.57
N TRP A 202 -16.81 -11.75 4.52
CA TRP A 202 -16.43 -12.52 3.33
C TRP A 202 -14.92 -12.51 3.09
N ARG A 203 -14.34 -13.63 2.64
CA ARG A 203 -12.94 -13.76 2.23
C ARG A 203 -12.85 -14.18 0.76
N LEU A 204 -12.10 -13.39 -0.01
CA LEU A 204 -11.57 -13.72 -1.33
C LEU A 204 -10.16 -14.27 -1.13
N ALA A 205 -9.90 -15.53 -1.47
CA ALA A 205 -8.65 -16.17 -1.05
C ALA A 205 -8.09 -17.18 -2.04
N ALA A 206 -6.76 -17.21 -2.12
CA ALA A 206 -6.05 -18.34 -2.67
C ALA A 206 -5.99 -19.42 -1.58
N GLU A 207 -6.90 -20.40 -1.65
CA GLU A 207 -6.94 -21.47 -0.66
C GLU A 207 -5.67 -22.32 -0.75
N ASN A 208 -5.24 -22.61 -1.97
CA ASN A 208 -3.96 -23.21 -2.29
C ASN A 208 -3.49 -22.65 -3.64
N PHE A 209 -2.48 -23.26 -4.25
CA PHE A 209 -1.97 -22.80 -5.55
C PHE A 209 -3.01 -22.86 -6.68
N ASN A 210 -3.85 -23.90 -6.70
CA ASN A 210 -4.81 -24.16 -7.78
C ASN A 210 -6.26 -23.83 -7.41
N THR A 211 -6.56 -23.45 -6.17
CA THR A 211 -7.93 -23.15 -5.73
C THR A 211 -8.06 -21.72 -5.20
N PHE A 212 -8.98 -20.97 -5.81
CA PHE A 212 -9.42 -19.66 -5.32
C PHE A 212 -10.85 -19.73 -4.80
N THR A 213 -11.15 -19.10 -3.66
CA THR A 213 -12.45 -19.19 -3.00
C THR A 213 -13.04 -17.82 -2.71
N VAL A 214 -14.37 -17.73 -2.81
CA VAL A 214 -15.18 -16.67 -2.18
C VAL A 214 -15.94 -17.33 -1.04
N ALA A 215 -15.60 -17.05 0.22
CA ALA A 215 -16.13 -17.76 1.38
C ALA A 215 -16.72 -16.80 2.42
N HIS A 216 -17.79 -17.24 3.08
CA HIS A 216 -18.42 -16.50 4.19
C HIS A 216 -17.89 -17.00 5.54
N ILE A 217 -17.88 -16.15 6.57
CA ILE A 217 -17.39 -16.47 7.93
C ILE A 217 -18.17 -17.61 8.59
N GLY A 218 -19.43 -17.80 8.20
CA GLY A 218 -20.29 -18.90 8.64
C GLY A 218 -19.88 -20.29 8.16
N GLY A 219 -18.74 -20.44 7.48
CA GLY A 219 -18.12 -21.76 7.22
C GLY A 219 -18.52 -22.46 5.92
N GLN A 220 -19.31 -21.82 5.05
CA GLN A 220 -19.56 -22.33 3.69
C GLN A 220 -18.79 -21.49 2.66
N ALA A 221 -17.99 -22.17 1.82
CA ALA A 221 -17.41 -21.56 0.63
C ALA A 221 -18.57 -21.22 -0.33
N GLY A 222 -18.79 -19.94 -0.61
CA GLY A 222 -19.80 -19.46 -1.54
C GLY A 222 -19.58 -20.03 -2.94
N VAL A 223 -18.33 -19.97 -3.43
CA VAL A 223 -17.88 -20.61 -4.68
C VAL A 223 -16.36 -20.87 -4.62
N SER A 224 -15.91 -21.96 -5.24
CA SER A 224 -14.49 -22.26 -5.48
C SER A 224 -14.19 -22.30 -6.98
N PHE A 225 -13.05 -21.74 -7.38
CA PHE A 225 -12.53 -21.73 -8.73
C PHE A 225 -11.24 -22.53 -8.77
N ALA A 226 -11.23 -23.62 -9.53
CA ALA A 226 -10.07 -24.49 -9.67
C ALA A 226 -9.35 -24.20 -10.99
N ALA A 227 -8.08 -23.82 -10.92
CA ALA A 227 -7.19 -23.79 -12.07
C ALA A 227 -6.73 -25.22 -12.38
N PRO A 228 -6.65 -25.61 -13.67
CA PRO A 228 -6.12 -26.92 -14.02
C PRO A 228 -4.63 -27.00 -13.67
N SER A 229 -4.23 -28.08 -13.01
CA SER A 229 -2.81 -28.43 -12.90
C SER A 229 -2.30 -28.81 -14.28
N LEU A 230 -1.29 -28.12 -14.80
CA LEU A 230 -0.69 -28.47 -16.10
C LEU A 230 0.03 -29.84 -16.08
N LEU A 231 0.13 -30.49 -14.91
CA LEU A 231 0.57 -31.88 -14.75
C LEU A 231 -0.28 -32.56 -13.67
N GLN A 232 -1.04 -33.60 -14.04
CA GLN A 232 -1.62 -34.55 -13.08
C GLN A 232 -0.49 -35.43 -12.53
N THR A 233 0.15 -35.04 -11.43
CA THR A 233 0.82 -36.00 -10.53
C THR A 233 1.00 -35.36 -9.15
N ASN A 234 0.86 -36.18 -8.11
CA ASN A 234 0.91 -35.88 -6.68
C ASN A 234 1.69 -34.62 -6.25
N MET A 235 1.06 -33.85 -5.35
CA MET A 235 1.60 -32.66 -4.70
C MET A 235 3.06 -32.86 -4.27
N SER A 236 3.97 -32.20 -4.98
CA SER A 236 5.36 -32.02 -4.58
C SER A 236 5.70 -30.54 -4.67
N ALA A 237 6.80 -30.12 -4.04
CA ALA A 237 7.23 -28.74 -3.87
C ALA A 237 7.21 -27.86 -5.15
N ALA A 238 7.15 -28.44 -6.34
CA ALA A 238 7.13 -27.75 -7.63
C ALA A 238 5.97 -26.75 -7.84
N ASP A 239 4.85 -26.86 -7.13
CA ASP A 239 3.65 -26.10 -7.49
C ASP A 239 3.69 -24.62 -7.10
N CYS A 240 4.44 -24.19 -6.08
CA CYS A 240 4.43 -22.77 -5.66
C CYS A 240 5.59 -21.92 -6.20
N ALA A 241 6.46 -22.52 -7.03
CA ALA A 241 7.60 -21.82 -7.62
C ALA A 241 7.21 -21.06 -8.89
N ASN A 242 7.81 -19.88 -9.06
CA ASN A 242 7.68 -19.03 -10.22
C ASN A 242 8.89 -19.20 -11.16
N GLY A 243 8.71 -19.98 -12.22
CA GLY A 243 9.67 -19.98 -13.34
C GLY A 243 9.70 -18.64 -14.08
N ASN A 244 10.85 -18.34 -14.70
CA ASN A 244 11.13 -17.13 -15.48
C ASN A 244 10.95 -15.81 -14.70
N SER A 245 11.27 -15.80 -13.40
CA SER A 245 11.10 -14.62 -12.58
C SER A 245 12.01 -14.61 -11.36
N LYS A 246 12.32 -13.41 -10.87
CA LYS A 246 13.08 -13.13 -9.66
C LYS A 246 12.38 -12.12 -8.77
N TYR A 247 12.78 -12.03 -7.52
CA TYR A 247 12.40 -10.94 -6.61
C TYR A 247 13.50 -9.87 -6.57
N VAL A 248 13.07 -8.61 -6.51
CA VAL A 248 13.94 -7.43 -6.44
C VAL A 248 13.50 -6.56 -5.25
N PRO A 249 14.42 -6.04 -4.41
CA PRO A 249 15.87 -6.23 -4.43
C PRO A 249 16.28 -7.70 -4.33
N VAL A 250 17.36 -8.07 -5.03
CA VAL A 250 17.77 -9.48 -5.17
C VAL A 250 18.22 -10.07 -3.84
N ASP A 251 18.72 -9.25 -2.91
CA ASP A 251 19.14 -9.68 -1.58
C ASP A 251 18.42 -8.87 -0.50
N MET A 252 18.07 -9.54 0.61
CA MET A 252 17.57 -8.89 1.82
C MET A 252 18.71 -8.28 2.65
N PRO A 253 18.47 -7.21 3.43
CA PRO A 253 19.48 -6.60 4.28
C PRO A 253 20.14 -7.60 5.24
N GLY A 254 21.48 -7.60 5.27
CA GLY A 254 22.25 -8.44 6.19
C GLY A 254 22.47 -9.89 5.75
N GLN A 255 21.98 -10.29 4.57
CA GLN A 255 22.32 -11.57 3.95
C GLN A 255 22.69 -11.38 2.47
N GLY A 256 23.79 -11.97 2.04
CA GLY A 256 24.16 -12.05 0.62
C GLY A 256 23.75 -13.39 0.01
N GLY A 257 23.66 -13.44 -1.32
CA GLY A 257 23.36 -14.67 -2.07
C GLY A 257 24.34 -15.82 -1.81
N VAL A 258 23.80 -17.03 -1.80
CA VAL A 258 24.52 -18.31 -1.73
C VAL A 258 24.84 -18.78 -3.15
N ARG A 259 26.02 -19.33 -3.40
CA ARG A 259 26.41 -19.89 -4.70
C ARG A 259 26.55 -21.42 -4.64
N GLY A 260 26.48 -22.07 -5.81
CA GLY A 260 26.71 -23.51 -5.95
C GLY A 260 25.55 -24.38 -5.44
N VAL A 261 24.34 -23.82 -5.38
CA VAL A 261 23.13 -24.59 -5.05
C VAL A 261 22.71 -25.40 -6.27
N ALA A 262 22.52 -26.72 -6.12
CA ALA A 262 22.30 -27.62 -7.26
C ALA A 262 20.87 -27.56 -7.80
N ARG A 263 19.89 -27.31 -6.94
CA ARG A 263 18.47 -27.31 -7.27
C ARG A 263 17.74 -26.14 -6.62
N TRP A 264 16.70 -25.62 -7.27
CA TRP A 264 15.95 -24.49 -6.74
C TRP A 264 15.20 -24.84 -5.45
N GLU A 265 14.83 -26.10 -5.26
CA GLU A 265 14.20 -26.62 -4.03
C GLU A 265 15.12 -26.47 -2.82
N ASP A 266 16.43 -26.63 -3.01
CA ASP A 266 17.43 -26.42 -1.96
C ASP A 266 17.50 -24.93 -1.57
N CYS A 267 17.30 -24.03 -2.55
CA CYS A 267 17.22 -22.59 -2.30
C CYS A 267 15.96 -22.23 -1.51
N GLN A 268 14.82 -22.82 -1.87
CA GLN A 268 13.57 -22.69 -1.14
C GLN A 268 13.69 -23.17 0.31
N HIS A 269 14.24 -24.37 0.52
CA HIS A 269 14.45 -24.94 1.85
C HIS A 269 15.35 -24.06 2.73
N ARG A 270 16.39 -23.46 2.15
CA ARG A 270 17.25 -22.51 2.86
C ARG A 270 16.50 -21.26 3.25
N CYS A 271 15.71 -20.68 2.33
CA CYS A 271 14.87 -19.53 2.65
C CYS A 271 13.89 -19.85 3.80
N ALA A 272 13.34 -21.07 3.86
CA ALA A 272 12.47 -21.47 4.98
C ALA A 272 13.16 -21.43 6.36
N GLY A 273 14.47 -21.66 6.40
CA GLY A 273 15.27 -21.61 7.62
C GLY A 273 15.82 -20.22 7.97
N VAL A 274 15.65 -19.22 7.10
CA VAL A 274 16.16 -17.86 7.31
C VAL A 274 15.06 -16.97 7.88
N THR A 275 15.30 -16.45 9.09
CA THR A 275 14.44 -15.45 9.71
C THR A 275 14.33 -14.21 8.82
N GLY A 276 13.11 -13.84 8.45
CA GLY A 276 12.84 -12.68 7.59
C GLY A 276 12.84 -12.99 6.09
N CYS A 277 13.26 -14.18 5.65
CA CYS A 277 13.10 -14.57 4.26
C CYS A 277 11.61 -14.77 3.94
N ARG A 278 11.19 -14.15 2.84
CA ARG A 278 9.82 -14.21 2.32
C ARG A 278 9.77 -14.72 0.90
N HIS A 279 10.87 -14.58 0.16
CA HIS A 279 11.03 -15.10 -1.18
C HIS A 279 12.45 -15.60 -1.42
N PHE A 280 12.60 -16.50 -2.37
CA PHE A 280 13.90 -16.89 -2.93
C PHE A 280 13.92 -16.62 -4.43
N SER A 281 15.12 -16.45 -4.98
CA SER A 281 15.39 -16.41 -6.43
C SER A 281 16.61 -17.27 -6.73
N PHE A 282 16.47 -18.21 -7.65
CA PHE A 282 17.45 -19.22 -8.01
C PHE A 282 17.80 -19.16 -9.50
N TRP A 283 19.07 -19.01 -9.80
CA TRP A 283 19.61 -18.97 -11.15
C TRP A 283 20.17 -20.34 -11.57
N PRO A 284 20.13 -20.67 -12.88
CA PRO A 284 20.69 -21.92 -13.40
C PRO A 284 22.19 -22.11 -13.14
N ASP A 285 22.93 -21.03 -12.86
CA ASP A 285 24.35 -21.06 -12.48
C ASP A 285 24.57 -21.50 -11.02
N GLY A 286 23.50 -21.81 -10.29
CA GLY A 286 23.50 -22.20 -8.89
C GLY A 286 23.51 -21.02 -7.92
N GLY A 287 23.27 -19.80 -8.39
CA GLY A 287 23.02 -18.63 -7.55
C GLY A 287 21.68 -18.73 -6.83
N CYS A 288 21.67 -18.58 -5.52
CA CYS A 288 20.49 -18.66 -4.66
C CYS A 288 20.43 -17.42 -3.76
N HIS A 289 19.43 -16.60 -3.95
CA HIS A 289 19.29 -15.33 -3.25
C HIS A 289 17.99 -15.28 -2.45
N PHE A 290 18.03 -14.62 -1.29
CA PHE A 290 16.91 -14.51 -0.35
C PHE A 290 16.40 -13.08 -0.30
N GLN A 291 15.08 -12.93 -0.31
CA GLN A 291 14.43 -11.62 -0.29
C GLN A 291 13.38 -11.56 0.82
N ASP A 292 13.27 -10.39 1.44
CA ASP A 292 12.28 -10.12 2.48
C ASP A 292 10.92 -9.68 1.89
N GLY A 293 9.98 -9.32 2.76
CA GLY A 293 8.62 -8.96 2.37
C GLY A 293 8.48 -7.65 1.58
N SER A 294 9.56 -6.88 1.44
CA SER A 294 9.59 -5.66 0.62
C SER A 294 9.87 -5.93 -0.86
N ALA A 295 10.29 -7.16 -1.21
CA ALA A 295 10.71 -7.49 -2.56
C ALA A 295 9.53 -7.76 -3.49
N TYR A 296 9.64 -7.29 -4.73
CA TYR A 296 8.62 -7.46 -5.76
C TYR A 296 9.09 -8.37 -6.90
N LEU A 297 8.16 -9.13 -7.46
CA LEU A 297 8.44 -10.08 -8.53
C LEU A 297 8.67 -9.35 -9.86
N THR A 298 9.77 -9.67 -10.53
CA THR A 298 10.18 -9.13 -11.83
C THR A 298 10.48 -10.29 -12.80
N PRO A 299 10.12 -10.20 -14.09
CA PRO A 299 10.47 -11.22 -15.07
C PRO A 299 11.99 -11.37 -15.23
N ASP A 300 12.48 -12.61 -15.26
CA ASP A 300 13.89 -12.94 -15.52
C ASP A 300 13.97 -14.36 -16.13
N PRO A 301 14.23 -14.50 -17.44
CA PRO A 301 14.21 -15.79 -18.12
C PRO A 301 15.18 -16.81 -17.51
N GLY A 302 14.69 -18.04 -17.28
CA GLY A 302 15.49 -19.12 -16.71
C GLY A 302 15.68 -19.08 -15.20
N VAL A 303 15.23 -18.02 -14.52
CA VAL A 303 15.29 -17.92 -13.05
C VAL A 303 14.05 -18.56 -12.42
N VAL A 304 14.24 -19.33 -11.35
CA VAL A 304 13.16 -19.89 -10.53
C VAL A 304 13.09 -19.13 -9.23
N SER A 305 11.97 -18.53 -8.91
CA SER A 305 11.73 -17.87 -7.63
C SER A 305 10.54 -18.47 -6.90
N GLY A 306 10.28 -18.08 -5.66
CA GLY A 306 9.11 -18.57 -4.95
C GLY A 306 9.12 -18.24 -3.46
N PRO A 307 8.08 -18.66 -2.72
CA PRO A 307 8.05 -18.49 -1.27
C PRO A 307 8.92 -19.54 -0.56
N PRO A 308 9.29 -19.33 0.72
CA PRO A 308 10.07 -20.26 1.53
C PRO A 308 9.39 -21.63 1.72
N ILE A 309 8.06 -21.68 1.71
CA ILE A 309 7.31 -22.92 1.94
C ILE A 309 6.13 -22.94 0.96
N CYS A 310 6.03 -24.03 0.19
CA CYS A 310 4.82 -24.39 -0.53
C CYS A 310 3.82 -25.00 0.44
N LYS A 311 3.08 -24.18 1.18
CA LYS A 311 1.91 -24.69 1.90
C LYS A 311 0.75 -24.83 0.93
N ALA A 312 0.26 -26.06 0.76
CA ALA A 312 -1.18 -26.24 0.68
C ALA A 312 -1.72 -25.85 2.05
N ALA A 313 -2.58 -24.85 2.13
CA ALA A 313 -3.22 -24.58 3.41
C ALA A 313 -4.19 -25.72 3.71
N SER A 314 -3.75 -26.68 4.53
CA SER A 314 -4.66 -27.62 5.17
C SER A 314 -5.34 -26.87 6.30
N GLY A 315 -6.53 -26.34 6.03
CA GLY A 315 -7.34 -25.56 6.96
C GLY A 315 -8.23 -24.56 6.21
N SER A 316 -9.39 -24.25 6.78
CA SER A 316 -10.29 -23.23 6.24
C SER A 316 -9.52 -21.93 6.08
N VAL A 317 -9.84 -21.13 5.04
CA VAL A 317 -9.28 -19.78 4.93
C VAL A 317 -9.50 -18.96 6.20
N TRP A 318 -10.56 -19.26 6.96
CA TRP A 318 -10.89 -18.61 8.21
C TRP A 318 -9.96 -18.96 9.38
N ASP A 319 -9.23 -20.08 9.30
CA ASP A 319 -8.23 -20.47 10.30
C ASP A 319 -6.92 -19.65 10.15
N ARG A 320 -6.82 -18.84 9.08
CA ARG A 320 -5.66 -17.98 8.83
C ARG A 320 -5.83 -16.65 9.55
N GLU A 321 -4.93 -16.41 10.50
CA GLU A 321 -4.82 -15.14 11.23
C GLU A 321 -4.53 -13.96 10.29
N PRO A 322 -5.21 -12.80 10.46
CA PRO A 322 -4.82 -11.55 9.83
C PRO A 322 -3.47 -11.06 10.38
N LYS A 323 -2.36 -11.44 9.74
CA LYS A 323 -1.01 -11.01 10.13
C LYS A 323 -0.49 -9.95 9.17
N ALA A 324 -0.24 -8.74 9.69
CA ALA A 324 0.18 -7.56 8.92
C ALA A 324 1.56 -7.72 8.24
N THR A 325 2.39 -8.69 8.64
CA THR A 325 3.80 -8.82 8.21
C THR A 325 4.06 -9.86 7.10
N ASP A 326 3.05 -10.66 6.71
CA ASP A 326 3.22 -11.79 5.78
C ASP A 326 2.38 -11.63 4.50
N GLN A 327 2.26 -10.42 3.99
CA GLN A 327 1.27 -10.11 2.96
C GLN A 327 1.67 -10.58 1.56
N ARG A 328 0.82 -11.40 0.92
CA ARG A 328 0.92 -11.78 -0.50
C ARG A 328 -0.25 -11.27 -1.33
N VAL A 329 -0.93 -10.23 -0.84
CA VAL A 329 -1.93 -9.47 -1.62
C VAL A 329 -1.21 -8.32 -2.31
N LEU A 330 -1.12 -8.35 -3.63
CA LEU A 330 -0.47 -7.29 -4.43
C LEU A 330 -1.53 -6.55 -5.25
N PHE A 331 -1.26 -5.29 -5.55
CA PHE A 331 -2.13 -4.46 -6.40
C PHE A 331 -1.37 -4.09 -7.69
N GLY A 332 -2.08 -4.04 -8.81
CA GLY A 332 -1.53 -3.62 -10.11
C GLY A 332 -2.59 -2.92 -10.97
N ASP A 333 -2.30 -2.66 -12.26
CA ASP A 333 -3.24 -1.97 -13.18
C ASP A 333 -4.58 -2.71 -13.29
N ARG A 334 -5.56 -2.24 -12.52
CA ARG A 334 -6.92 -2.76 -12.41
C ARG A 334 -6.95 -4.24 -12.06
N PHE A 335 -6.06 -4.70 -11.19
CA PHE A 335 -6.14 -6.04 -10.60
C PHE A 335 -5.61 -6.10 -9.17
N VAL A 336 -6.16 -7.04 -8.41
CA VAL A 336 -5.62 -7.51 -7.13
C VAL A 336 -5.09 -8.93 -7.33
N GLN A 337 -3.84 -9.17 -6.94
CA GLN A 337 -3.23 -10.49 -6.93
C GLN A 337 -3.27 -11.06 -5.52
N ILE A 338 -3.68 -12.32 -5.38
CA ILE A 338 -3.70 -13.07 -4.13
C ILE A 338 -3.09 -14.43 -4.44
N GLY A 339 -1.91 -14.71 -3.88
CA GLY A 339 -1.14 -15.91 -4.22
C GLY A 339 -0.91 -16.02 -5.73
N ALA A 340 -1.32 -17.13 -6.31
CA ALA A 340 -1.19 -17.45 -7.74
C ALA A 340 -2.34 -16.90 -8.63
N PHE A 341 -3.28 -16.16 -8.03
CA PHE A 341 -4.49 -15.66 -8.69
C PHE A 341 -4.46 -14.15 -8.83
N ARG A 342 -5.04 -13.65 -9.92
CA ARG A 342 -5.38 -12.24 -10.13
C ARG A 342 -6.88 -12.13 -10.35
N LEU A 343 -7.51 -11.17 -9.68
CA LEU A 343 -8.88 -10.74 -9.92
C LEU A 343 -8.87 -9.28 -10.33
N GLY A 344 -9.59 -8.91 -11.39
CA GLY A 344 -9.46 -7.55 -11.91
C GLY A 344 -10.20 -7.28 -13.21
N ALA A 345 -10.27 -5.99 -13.55
CA ALA A 345 -10.87 -5.53 -14.78
C ALA A 345 -9.91 -5.73 -15.95
N VAL A 346 -10.25 -6.64 -16.86
CA VAL A 346 -9.52 -6.87 -18.11
C VAL A 346 -9.67 -5.65 -19.02
N ASP A 347 -10.86 -5.07 -19.07
CA ASP A 347 -11.14 -3.79 -19.73
C ASP A 347 -12.31 -3.09 -19.03
N GLY A 348 -12.99 -2.16 -19.70
CA GLY A 348 -14.15 -1.46 -19.15
C GLY A 348 -15.43 -2.29 -19.08
N ALA A 349 -15.46 -3.49 -19.66
CA ALA A 349 -16.64 -4.36 -19.81
C ALA A 349 -16.42 -5.81 -19.33
N HIS A 350 -15.18 -6.23 -19.05
CA HIS A 350 -14.83 -7.58 -18.58
C HIS A 350 -14.02 -7.54 -17.29
N PHE A 351 -14.44 -8.32 -16.29
CA PHE A 351 -13.68 -8.63 -15.09
C PHE A 351 -13.42 -10.12 -15.04
N SER A 352 -12.22 -10.54 -14.64
CA SER A 352 -11.90 -11.96 -14.56
C SER A 352 -11.22 -12.32 -13.25
N ILE A 353 -11.35 -13.61 -12.89
CA ILE A 353 -10.43 -14.27 -11.96
C ILE A 353 -9.57 -15.19 -12.82
N SER A 354 -8.26 -14.98 -12.80
CA SER A 354 -7.29 -15.70 -13.62
C SER A 354 -6.10 -16.18 -12.80
N HIS A 355 -5.50 -17.28 -13.21
CA HIS A 355 -4.38 -17.94 -12.56
C HIS A 355 -3.09 -17.74 -13.36
N ARG A 356 -1.95 -17.77 -12.68
CA ARG A 356 -0.64 -17.49 -13.28
C ARG A 356 -0.20 -18.45 -14.38
N ASN A 357 -0.82 -19.62 -14.47
CA ASN A 357 -0.63 -20.55 -15.59
C ASN A 357 -1.34 -20.09 -16.89
N GLY A 358 -1.99 -18.92 -16.89
CA GLY A 358 -2.71 -18.38 -18.03
C GLY A 358 -4.20 -18.73 -18.07
N ALA A 359 -4.68 -19.59 -17.16
CA ALA A 359 -6.09 -19.91 -17.08
C ALA A 359 -6.93 -18.73 -16.57
N THR A 360 -8.10 -18.53 -17.16
CA THR A 360 -9.18 -17.66 -16.67
C THR A 360 -10.32 -18.56 -16.21
N MET A 361 -10.74 -18.45 -14.95
CA MET A 361 -11.72 -19.38 -14.36
C MET A 361 -13.15 -18.85 -14.43
N VAL A 362 -13.30 -17.52 -14.46
CA VAL A 362 -14.60 -16.86 -14.63
C VAL A 362 -14.39 -15.49 -15.26
N ILE A 363 -15.35 -15.09 -16.11
CA ILE A 363 -15.48 -13.73 -16.62
C ILE A 363 -16.84 -13.18 -16.18
N TYR A 364 -16.83 -12.01 -15.55
CA TYR A 364 -18.02 -11.18 -15.39
C TYR A 364 -18.01 -10.12 -16.49
N ARG A 365 -19.04 -10.11 -17.33
CA ARG A 365 -19.17 -9.23 -18.47
C ARG A 365 -20.34 -8.27 -18.26
N SER A 366 -20.14 -6.99 -18.58
CA SER A 366 -21.22 -6.03 -18.70
C SER A 366 -20.81 -4.85 -19.56
N ALA A 367 -21.08 -4.96 -20.88
CA ALA A 367 -20.95 -3.83 -21.80
C ALA A 367 -22.20 -2.93 -21.81
N TYR A 368 -23.34 -3.49 -21.43
CA TYR A 368 -24.64 -2.83 -21.39
C TYR A 368 -25.50 -3.41 -20.26
N ALA A 369 -26.48 -2.63 -19.81
CA ALA A 369 -27.35 -2.96 -18.69
C ALA A 369 -28.25 -4.20 -18.93
N THR A 370 -28.44 -4.59 -20.19
CA THR A 370 -29.32 -5.70 -20.62
C THR A 370 -28.55 -6.95 -21.05
N ASP A 371 -27.28 -7.10 -20.68
CA ASP A 371 -26.46 -8.28 -21.04
C ASP A 371 -27.14 -9.57 -20.55
N PRO A 372 -27.64 -10.47 -21.43
CA PRO A 372 -28.40 -11.63 -21.00
C PRO A 372 -27.55 -12.69 -20.29
N HIS A 373 -26.22 -12.61 -20.39
CA HIS A 373 -25.31 -13.60 -19.82
C HIS A 373 -24.07 -12.91 -19.22
N PRO A 374 -24.20 -12.21 -18.08
CA PRO A 374 -23.10 -11.44 -17.51
C PRO A 374 -22.07 -12.29 -16.76
N VAL A 375 -22.31 -13.60 -16.62
CA VAL A 375 -21.42 -14.53 -15.92
C VAL A 375 -21.05 -15.66 -16.87
N HIS A 376 -19.76 -15.78 -17.15
CA HIS A 376 -19.21 -16.85 -17.96
C HIS A 376 -18.28 -17.71 -17.09
N PRO A 377 -18.80 -18.75 -16.42
CA PRO A 377 -17.99 -19.67 -15.64
C PRO A 377 -17.23 -20.65 -16.55
N GLY A 378 -16.15 -21.21 -16.03
CA GLY A 378 -15.40 -22.28 -16.68
C GLY A 378 -14.02 -21.84 -17.14
N VAL A 379 -13.07 -22.79 -17.04
CA VAL A 379 -11.66 -22.58 -17.40
C VAL A 379 -11.51 -22.31 -18.89
N ARG A 380 -10.76 -21.26 -19.22
CA ARG A 380 -10.38 -20.83 -20.57
C ARG A 380 -9.01 -20.16 -20.54
N TRP A 381 -8.47 -19.78 -21.69
CA TRP A 381 -7.11 -19.22 -21.82
C TRP A 381 -7.08 -17.81 -22.43
N ASP A 382 -8.25 -17.20 -22.63
CA ASP A 382 -8.45 -15.82 -23.02
C ASP A 382 -8.93 -14.98 -21.82
N TRP A 383 -8.92 -13.65 -21.97
CA TRP A 383 -9.38 -12.70 -20.93
C TRP A 383 -8.66 -12.79 -19.58
N GLY A 384 -7.41 -13.26 -19.58
CA GLY A 384 -6.57 -13.35 -18.38
C GLY A 384 -5.88 -12.03 -18.00
N LEU A 385 -5.49 -11.90 -16.73
CA LEU A 385 -4.85 -10.69 -16.20
C LEU A 385 -3.32 -10.78 -16.16
N TRP A 386 -2.73 -11.93 -16.48
CA TRP A 386 -1.29 -12.18 -16.35
C TRP A 386 -0.45 -11.59 -17.50
N GLY A 387 -1.09 -11.15 -18.58
CA GLY A 387 -0.46 -10.32 -19.63
C GLY A 387 -0.41 -8.82 -19.30
N LYS A 388 -0.97 -8.39 -18.16
CA LYS A 388 -0.92 -6.99 -17.70
C LYS A 388 0.25 -6.77 -16.75
N GLY A 389 1.00 -5.67 -16.96
CA GLY A 389 2.10 -5.24 -16.10
C GLY A 389 1.59 -4.66 -14.77
N HIS A 390 2.49 -4.63 -13.77
CA HIS A 390 2.23 -3.97 -12.48
C HIS A 390 2.25 -2.44 -12.56
N SER A 391 2.81 -1.88 -13.64
CA SER A 391 2.88 -0.43 -13.87
C SER A 391 1.67 0.07 -14.66
N SER A 392 0.90 0.97 -14.07
CA SER A 392 -0.28 1.60 -14.69
C SER A 392 0.08 2.55 -15.84
N LYS A 393 -0.75 2.58 -16.89
CA LYS A 393 -0.72 3.61 -17.94
C LYS A 393 -1.91 4.60 -17.87
N ASN A 394 -2.61 4.73 -16.75
CA ASN A 394 -3.83 5.56 -16.70
C ASN A 394 -3.96 6.43 -15.41
N PRO A 395 -3.79 7.77 -15.48
CA PRO A 395 -3.64 8.64 -14.31
C PRO A 395 -4.92 9.30 -13.76
N ALA A 396 -6.12 9.06 -14.31
CA ALA A 396 -7.25 9.97 -14.10
C ALA A 396 -8.23 9.66 -12.93
N LEU A 397 -8.29 8.45 -12.37
CA LEU A 397 -9.34 8.09 -11.37
C LEU A 397 -8.84 7.27 -10.16
N SER A 398 -7.64 6.69 -10.26
CA SER A 398 -6.84 6.05 -9.23
C SER A 398 -5.60 5.55 -9.97
N PRO A 399 -4.37 5.70 -9.48
CA PRO A 399 -3.17 5.29 -10.21
C PRO A 399 -3.21 3.80 -10.61
N MET A 400 -3.90 2.95 -9.86
CA MET A 400 -4.09 1.53 -10.19
C MET A 400 -5.49 1.21 -10.75
N GLY A 401 -6.39 2.19 -10.87
CA GLY A 401 -7.80 1.95 -11.17
C GLY A 401 -8.50 1.10 -10.11
N ILE A 402 -8.07 1.20 -8.84
CA ILE A 402 -8.65 0.49 -7.69
C ILE A 402 -9.03 1.51 -6.62
N THR A 403 -10.25 1.41 -6.10
CA THR A 403 -10.81 2.23 -5.02
C THR A 403 -11.56 1.35 -4.03
N PHE A 404 -11.84 1.86 -2.83
CA PHE A 404 -12.52 1.12 -1.77
C PHE A 404 -13.72 1.93 -1.25
N GLY A 405 -14.54 1.30 -0.42
CA GLY A 405 -15.51 1.95 0.45
C GLY A 405 -16.01 0.97 1.51
N ASP A 406 -17.07 1.33 2.26
CA ASP A 406 -17.62 0.46 3.32
C ASP A 406 -17.92 -0.95 2.79
N ARG A 407 -17.06 -1.91 3.19
CA ARG A 407 -17.12 -3.32 2.82
C ARG A 407 -17.26 -3.56 1.30
N PHE A 408 -16.53 -2.80 0.49
CA PHE A 408 -16.35 -3.11 -0.93
C PHE A 408 -15.00 -2.65 -1.50
N VAL A 409 -14.59 -3.28 -2.59
CA VAL A 409 -13.51 -2.85 -3.48
C VAL A 409 -14.08 -2.59 -4.87
N GLN A 410 -13.64 -1.52 -5.52
CA GLN A 410 -13.93 -1.23 -6.92
C GLN A 410 -12.65 -1.27 -7.73
N ILE A 411 -12.66 -2.01 -8.84
CA ILE A 411 -11.55 -2.23 -9.75
C ILE A 411 -12.04 -1.88 -11.16
N GLY A 412 -11.57 -0.76 -11.70
CA GLY A 412 -12.13 -0.14 -12.90
C GLY A 412 -13.63 0.14 -12.71
N ASN A 413 -14.45 -0.42 -13.59
CA ASN A 413 -15.90 -0.32 -13.52
C ASN A 413 -16.55 -1.43 -12.69
N PHE A 414 -15.80 -2.32 -12.06
CA PHE A 414 -16.36 -3.47 -11.34
C PHE A 414 -16.26 -3.28 -9.83
N ARG A 415 -17.36 -3.51 -9.11
CA ARG A 415 -17.44 -3.39 -7.66
C ARG A 415 -17.73 -4.75 -7.04
N LEU A 416 -16.88 -5.19 -6.11
CA LEU A 416 -17.02 -6.41 -5.35
C LEU A 416 -17.23 -6.03 -3.88
N GLY A 417 -18.29 -6.50 -3.24
CA GLY A 417 -18.56 -6.08 -1.87
C GLY A 417 -19.68 -6.81 -1.16
N GLN A 418 -19.63 -6.76 0.17
CA GLN A 418 -20.67 -7.27 1.05
C GLN A 418 -21.88 -6.32 1.03
N VAL A 419 -23.03 -6.81 0.60
CA VAL A 419 -24.28 -6.04 0.56
C VAL A 419 -24.95 -6.01 1.95
N ASP A 420 -25.00 -7.16 2.62
CA ASP A 420 -25.53 -7.34 3.96
C ASP A 420 -24.88 -8.57 4.62
N LYS A 421 -25.39 -9.08 5.75
CA LYS A 421 -24.80 -10.25 6.42
C LYS A 421 -24.84 -11.54 5.59
N ASP A 422 -25.76 -11.63 4.63
CA ASP A 422 -26.00 -12.85 3.84
C ASP A 422 -25.53 -12.74 2.39
N HIS A 423 -25.30 -11.55 1.85
CA HIS A 423 -25.05 -11.35 0.42
C HIS A 423 -23.72 -10.66 0.13
N PHE A 424 -22.95 -11.23 -0.81
CA PHE A 424 -21.79 -10.61 -1.44
C PHE A 424 -22.03 -10.50 -2.94
N SER A 425 -21.66 -9.37 -3.55
CA SER A 425 -22.00 -9.08 -4.95
C SER A 425 -20.78 -8.73 -5.80
N VAL A 426 -20.84 -9.07 -7.08
CA VAL A 426 -20.05 -8.46 -8.16
C VAL A 426 -21.00 -7.60 -8.99
N ALA A 427 -20.72 -6.31 -9.12
CA ALA A 427 -21.54 -5.36 -9.85
C ALA A 427 -20.68 -4.54 -10.83
N HIS A 428 -21.33 -3.93 -11.83
CA HIS A 428 -20.68 -3.07 -12.81
C HIS A 428 -21.21 -1.64 -12.70
N ALA A 429 -20.34 -0.73 -12.26
CA ALA A 429 -20.64 0.67 -11.99
C ALA A 429 -21.03 1.46 -13.25
N GLY A 430 -20.46 1.11 -14.41
CA GLY A 430 -20.78 1.79 -15.66
C GLY A 430 -22.20 1.52 -16.17
N THR A 431 -22.76 0.34 -15.84
CA THR A 431 -24.12 -0.06 -16.26
C THR A 431 -25.14 -0.02 -15.12
N GLY A 432 -24.68 0.16 -13.88
CA GLY A 432 -25.53 0.13 -12.69
C GLY A 432 -26.02 -1.27 -12.28
N LYS A 433 -25.52 -2.34 -12.90
CA LYS A 433 -26.07 -3.70 -12.71
C LYS A 433 -25.24 -4.57 -11.79
N THR A 434 -25.92 -5.34 -10.94
CA THR A 434 -25.33 -6.49 -10.23
C THR A 434 -25.24 -7.67 -11.19
N LEU A 435 -24.06 -8.25 -11.32
CA LEU A 435 -23.75 -9.34 -12.26
C LEU A 435 -23.78 -10.70 -11.59
N GLN A 436 -23.36 -10.78 -10.33
CA GLN A 436 -23.31 -12.02 -9.55
C GLN A 436 -23.58 -11.73 -8.09
N VAL A 437 -24.39 -12.58 -7.45
CA VAL A 437 -24.61 -12.58 -5.99
C VAL A 437 -24.20 -13.93 -5.43
N PHE A 438 -23.49 -13.91 -4.30
CA PHE A 438 -23.15 -15.07 -3.48
C PHE A 438 -23.88 -14.96 -2.15
N ARG A 439 -24.43 -16.07 -1.66
CA ARG A 439 -25.13 -16.14 -0.38
C ARG A 439 -24.31 -16.89 0.67
N SER A 440 -24.46 -16.47 1.93
CA SER A 440 -23.80 -17.05 3.10
C SER A 440 -24.02 -18.57 3.23
N ASN A 441 -25.10 -19.08 2.62
CA ASN A 441 -25.46 -20.50 2.57
C ASN A 441 -24.91 -21.28 1.34
N GLY A 442 -23.96 -20.71 0.60
CA GLY A 442 -23.33 -21.36 -0.56
C GLY A 442 -24.08 -21.20 -1.89
N HIS A 443 -25.31 -20.68 -1.89
CA HIS A 443 -26.04 -20.45 -3.14
C HIS A 443 -25.54 -19.21 -3.86
N HIS A 444 -25.64 -19.17 -5.19
CA HIS A 444 -25.24 -18.02 -5.98
C HIS A 444 -26.21 -17.76 -7.16
N PHE A 445 -26.36 -16.51 -7.59
CA PHE A 445 -27.32 -16.08 -8.61
C PHE A 445 -26.65 -15.16 -9.62
N GLY A 446 -26.87 -15.44 -10.91
CA GLY A 446 -26.47 -14.54 -12.00
C GLY A 446 -27.42 -13.35 -12.12
N GLY A 447 -26.86 -12.23 -12.59
CA GLY A 447 -27.59 -11.05 -13.04
C GLY A 447 -27.89 -11.10 -14.55
N PRO A 448 -28.13 -9.94 -15.19
CA PRO A 448 -28.02 -8.59 -14.64
C PRO A 448 -29.26 -8.27 -13.80
N ARG A 449 -29.06 -7.65 -12.64
CA ARG A 449 -30.14 -7.31 -11.70
C ARG A 449 -29.89 -5.96 -11.04
N ASP A 450 -30.96 -5.36 -10.53
CA ASP A 450 -30.95 -4.02 -9.91
C ASP A 450 -30.89 -4.05 -8.38
N ASP A 451 -30.93 -5.24 -7.80
CA ASP A 451 -30.85 -5.49 -6.36
C ASP A 451 -29.48 -6.04 -5.95
N TYR A 452 -29.29 -6.25 -4.65
CA TYR A 452 -28.07 -6.80 -4.04
C TYR A 452 -26.79 -6.11 -4.53
N THR A 453 -26.72 -4.79 -4.38
CA THR A 453 -25.61 -3.98 -4.89
C THR A 453 -24.99 -3.10 -3.82
N THR A 454 -23.70 -2.83 -3.96
CA THR A 454 -22.98 -1.81 -3.19
C THR A 454 -22.76 -0.53 -4.00
N LEU A 455 -23.26 -0.43 -5.23
CA LEU A 455 -23.04 0.73 -6.13
C LEU A 455 -23.54 2.06 -5.57
N GLY A 456 -24.59 2.05 -4.75
CA GLY A 456 -25.12 3.24 -4.07
C GLY A 456 -24.27 3.71 -2.87
N ARG A 457 -23.30 2.91 -2.42
CA ARG A 457 -22.38 3.34 -1.35
C ARG A 457 -21.34 4.30 -1.92
N SER A 458 -21.03 5.33 -1.15
CA SER A 458 -19.95 6.25 -1.49
C SER A 458 -18.64 5.48 -1.65
N LEU A 459 -17.85 5.89 -2.64
CA LEU A 459 -16.42 5.60 -2.63
C LEU A 459 -15.85 6.27 -1.38
N GLU A 460 -15.62 5.50 -0.32
CA GLU A 460 -14.96 6.04 0.86
C GLU A 460 -13.46 5.96 0.63
N GLN A 461 -12.79 7.10 0.70
CA GLN A 461 -11.38 7.09 1.03
C GLN A 461 -11.30 6.51 2.45
N CYS A 462 -10.63 5.37 2.61
CA CYS A 462 -10.60 4.56 3.83
C CYS A 462 -10.53 5.43 5.09
N LYS A 463 -11.56 5.34 5.94
CA LYS A 463 -11.70 6.05 7.21
C LYS A 463 -11.44 5.08 8.36
N GLU A 464 -10.65 5.49 9.34
CA GLU A 464 -10.57 4.78 10.61
C GLU A 464 -11.95 4.70 11.28
N MET A 465 -12.30 3.51 11.78
CA MET A 465 -13.35 3.41 12.79
C MET A 465 -12.83 4.14 14.04
N GLU A 466 -13.66 4.99 14.64
CA GLU A 466 -13.37 5.56 15.95
C GLU A 466 -13.15 4.43 16.99
N PRO A 467 -12.28 4.64 18.00
CA PRO A 467 -11.94 3.63 19.00
C PRO A 467 -13.12 3.06 19.78
#